data_AF-A0A2W4QJF9-F1
#
_entry.id   AF-A0A2W4QJF9-F1
#
_cell.length_a   1.000
_cell.length_b   1.000
_cell.length_c   1.000
_cell.angle_alpha   90.00
_cell.angle_beta   90.00
_cell.angle_gamma   90.00
#
_symmetry.space_group_name_H-M   'P 1'
#
loop_
_entity.id
_entity.type
_entity.pdbx_description
1 polymer ?
#
loop_
_entity_poly.entity_id
_entity_poly.type
_entity_poly.pdbx_seq_one_letter_code
_entity_poly.pdbx_strand_id
1 'polypeptide(L)' 'AVGPIVFGRGVEITVKFEESAFEGGSAFLLGAVLDRFFSRYASLNTFTETVITTADRGEIMRWPIRIGQRQTI' A
#
# COMPACT_ATOMS: atom_id res chain seq x y z
N ALA A 1 -33.04 -1.03 -0.05
CA ALA A 1 -32.77 0.42 -0.14
C ALA A 1 -31.28 0.60 -0.40
N VAL A 2 -30.90 1.42 -1.38
CA VAL A 2 -29.49 1.77 -1.62
C VAL A 2 -29.07 2.75 -0.53
N GLY A 3 -27.99 2.43 0.20
CA GLY A 3 -27.48 3.28 1.28
C GLY A 3 -26.94 4.62 0.78
N PRO A 4 -26.70 5.59 1.68
CA PRO A 4 -26.16 6.89 1.29
C PRO A 4 -24.80 6.73 0.60
N ILE A 5 -24.54 7.56 -0.42
CA ILE A 5 -23.22 7.65 -1.07
C ILE A 5 -22.23 8.18 -0.03
N VAL A 6 -21.12 7.46 0.16
CA VAL A 6 -20.06 7.84 1.10
C VAL A 6 -18.78 8.09 0.32
N PHE A 7 -18.17 9.26 0.51
CA PHE A 7 -16.90 9.61 -0.12
C PHE A 7 -15.75 9.35 0.86
N GLY A 8 -14.77 8.55 0.44
CA GLY A 8 -13.52 8.34 1.18
C GLY A 8 -12.36 9.04 0.47
N ARG A 9 -11.39 9.55 1.25
CA ARG A 9 -10.12 10.05 0.73
C ARG A 9 -9.05 8.98 0.95
N GLY A 10 -8.22 8.75 -0.05
CA GLY A 10 -7.12 7.80 0.07
C GLY A 10 -5.91 8.20 -0.77
N VAL A 11 -4.85 7.43 -0.59
CA VAL A 11 -3.58 7.56 -1.34
C VAL A 11 -3.20 6.19 -1.85
N GLU A 12 -2.99 6.08 -3.16
CA GLU A 12 -2.27 4.96 -3.75
C GLU A 12 -0.76 5.23 -3.66
N ILE A 13 -0.01 4.26 -3.16
CA ILE A 13 1.44 4.33 -3.00
C ILE A 13 2.04 3.22 -3.88
N THR A 14 2.61 3.63 -5.01
CA THR A 14 3.38 2.74 -5.88
C THR A 14 4.85 2.75 -5.50
N VAL A 15 5.39 1.59 -5.12
CA VAL A 15 6.81 1.38 -4.83
C VAL A 15 7.43 0.59 -5.98
N LYS A 16 8.40 1.19 -6.66
CA LYS A 16 9.15 0.53 -7.71
C LYS A 16 10.41 -0.10 -7.14
N PHE A 17 10.55 -1.41 -7.29
CA PHE A 17 11.74 -2.16 -6.94
C PHE A 17 12.60 -2.44 -8.18
N GLU A 18 13.91 -2.45 -7.98
CA GLU A 18 14.87 -2.96 -8.95
C GLU A 18 15.10 -4.44 -8.64
N GLU A 19 14.85 -5.34 -9.60
CA GLU A 19 14.86 -6.78 -9.36
C GLU A 19 16.26 -7.31 -8.97
N SER A 20 17.30 -6.71 -9.56
CA SER A 20 18.72 -6.96 -9.26
C SER A 20 19.09 -6.69 -7.79
N ALA A 21 18.40 -5.78 -7.10
CA ALA A 21 18.68 -5.42 -5.72
C ALA A 21 18.12 -6.44 -4.70
N PHE A 22 17.35 -7.43 -5.16
CA PHE A 22 16.70 -8.44 -4.32
C PHE A 22 17.20 -9.86 -4.59
N GLU A 23 18.42 -10.03 -5.11
CA GLU A 23 19.05 -11.35 -5.24
C GLU A 23 19.13 -12.06 -3.87
N GLY A 24 18.43 -13.21 -3.75
CA GLY A 24 18.31 -13.96 -2.49
C GLY A 24 17.27 -13.43 -1.50
N GLY A 25 16.57 -12.34 -1.83
CA GLY A 25 15.51 -11.72 -1.03
C GLY A 25 14.14 -11.73 -1.74
N SER A 26 13.18 -10.97 -1.20
CA SER A 26 11.85 -10.84 -1.79
C SER A 26 11.32 -9.41 -1.72
N ALA A 27 11.24 -8.76 -2.89
CA ALA A 27 10.56 -7.47 -3.05
C ALA A 27 9.09 -7.55 -2.62
N PHE A 28 8.45 -8.71 -2.80
CA PHE A 28 7.08 -8.96 -2.33
C PHE A 28 6.98 -8.89 -0.81
N LEU A 29 7.88 -9.54 -0.07
CA LEU A 29 7.86 -9.53 1.39
C LEU A 29 8.07 -8.12 1.94
N LEU A 30 9.03 -7.38 1.40
CA LEU A 30 9.22 -5.97 1.76
C LEU A 30 7.98 -5.15 1.43
N GLY A 31 7.38 -5.36 0.26
CA GLY A 31 6.10 -4.75 -0.13
C GLY A 31 4.98 -4.99 0.89
N ALA A 32 4.84 -6.22 1.38
CA ALA A 32 3.84 -6.56 2.39
C ALA A 32 4.09 -5.85 3.73
N VAL A 33 5.35 -5.68 4.11
CA VAL A 33 5.74 -4.89 5.29
C VAL A 33 5.42 -3.41 5.08
N LEU A 34 5.74 -2.87 3.90
CA LEU A 34 5.44 -1.48 3.55
C LEU A 34 3.94 -1.19 3.52
N ASP A 35 3.11 -2.11 3.05
CA ASP A 35 1.64 -2.01 3.10
C ASP A 35 1.12 -1.77 4.52
N ARG A 36 1.64 -2.51 5.51
CA ARG A 36 1.31 -2.30 6.93
C ARG A 36 1.95 -1.05 7.52
N PHE A 37 3.15 -0.72 7.07
CA PHE A 37 3.86 0.47 7.52
C PHE A 37 3.10 1.73 7.09
N PHE A 38 2.75 1.88 5.82
CA PHE A 38 2.07 3.07 5.32
C PHE A 38 0.72 3.30 5.99
N SER A 39 -0.07 2.24 6.22
CA SER A 39 -1.34 2.38 6.94
C SER A 39 -1.15 2.92 8.36
N ARG A 40 -0.04 2.63 9.05
CA ARG A 40 0.24 3.17 10.39
C ARG A 40 0.57 4.66 10.40
N TYR A 41 1.06 5.21 9.31
CA TYR A 41 1.39 6.64 9.20
C TYR A 41 0.25 7.48 8.63
N ALA A 42 -0.68 6.86 7.89
CA ALA A 42 -1.89 7.51 7.43
C ALA A 42 -2.83 7.86 8.58
N SER A 43 -3.47 9.03 8.49
CA SER A 43 -4.49 9.46 9.46
C SER A 43 -5.72 8.55 9.39
N LEU A 44 -6.46 8.43 10.49
CA LEU A 44 -7.65 7.58 10.59
C LEU A 44 -8.71 7.86 9.51
N ASN A 45 -8.79 9.12 9.05
CA ASN A 45 -9.75 9.56 8.03
C ASN A 45 -9.27 9.35 6.59
N THR A 46 -8.15 8.65 6.38
CA THR A 46 -7.59 8.36 5.06
C THR A 46 -7.33 6.87 4.93
N PHE A 47 -7.45 6.31 3.72
CA PHE A 47 -6.98 4.96 3.42
C PHE A 47 -5.73 4.95 2.54
N THR A 48 -4.94 3.89 2.62
CA THR A 48 -3.77 3.65 1.77
C THR A 48 -4.02 2.42 0.90
N GLU A 49 -3.66 2.49 -0.37
CA GLU A 49 -3.53 1.33 -1.25
C GLU A 49 -2.06 1.20 -1.64
N THR A 50 -1.47 0.02 -1.46
CA THR A 50 -0.04 -0.18 -1.74
C THR A 50 0.11 -1.05 -2.98
N VAL A 51 0.91 -0.59 -3.93
CA VAL A 51 1.24 -1.29 -5.17
C VAL A 51 2.75 -1.43 -5.24
N ILE A 52 3.23 -2.62 -5.59
CA ILE A 52 4.65 -2.83 -5.86
C ILE A 52 4.85 -3.21 -7.32
N THR A 53 5.87 -2.60 -7.92
CA THR A 53 6.21 -2.82 -9.33
C THR A 53 7.69 -3.14 -9.49
N THR A 54 8.07 -3.85 -10.55
CA THR A 54 9.46 -3.88 -11.05
C THR A 54 9.50 -3.41 -12.50
N ALA A 55 10.70 -3.05 -12.96
CA ALA A 55 10.90 -2.69 -14.36
C ALA A 55 10.62 -3.88 -15.31
N ASP A 56 10.99 -5.09 -14.90
CA ASP A 56 10.95 -6.27 -15.76
C ASP A 56 9.56 -6.93 -15.81
N ARG A 57 8.81 -6.88 -14.70
CA ARG A 57 7.51 -7.56 -14.57
C ARG A 57 6.31 -6.63 -14.52
N GLY A 58 6.52 -5.32 -14.36
CA GLY A 58 5.44 -4.37 -14.11
C GLY A 58 4.85 -4.54 -12.71
N GLU A 59 3.52 -4.52 -12.57
CA GLU A 59 2.85 -4.70 -11.28
C GLU A 59 3.00 -6.13 -10.78
N ILE A 60 3.62 -6.27 -9.60
CA ILE A 60 3.83 -7.57 -8.95
C ILE A 60 2.68 -7.85 -7.97
N MET A 61 2.25 -6.84 -7.22
CA MET A 61 1.20 -7.00 -6.21
C MET A 61 0.55 -5.66 -5.87
N ARG A 62 -0.76 -5.71 -5.66
CA ARG A 62 -1.58 -4.65 -5.08
C ARG A 62 -2.32 -5.17 -3.87
N TRP A 63 -2.10 -4.55 -2.72
CA TRP A 63 -2.83 -4.88 -1.50
C TRP A 63 -4.18 -4.16 -1.46
N PRO A 64 -5.21 -4.77 -0.85
CA PRO A 64 -6.47 -4.08 -0.61
C PRO A 64 -6.28 -2.81 0.21
N ILE A 65 -7.17 -1.84 0.03
CA ILE A 65 -7.19 -0.60 0.80
C ILE A 65 -7.10 -0.86 2.31
N ARG A 66 -6.31 -0.05 3.02
CA ARG A 66 -6.22 -0.06 4.48
C ARG A 66 -6.58 1.28 5.06
N ILE A 67 -7.44 1.27 6.06
CA ILE A 67 -7.73 2.46 6.86
C ILE A 67 -6.47 2.86 7.63
N GLY A 68 -6.20 4.17 7.69
CA GLY A 68 -5.08 4.71 8.45
C GLY A 68 -5.20 4.41 9.94
N GLN A 69 -4.07 4.13 10.57
CA GLN A 69 -3.98 3.67 11.96
C GLN A 69 -3.09 4.58 12.81
N ARG A 70 -2.80 5.80 12.35
CA ARG A 70 -2.01 6.75 13.12
C ARG A 70 -2.69 7.05 14.45
N GLN A 71 -2.00 6.74 15.54
CA GLN A 71 -2.45 7.08 16.88
C GLN A 71 -2.53 8.61 17.01
N THR A 72 -3.68 9.10 17.44
CA THR A 72 -3.86 10.48 17.86
C THR A 72 -3.71 10.49 19.38
N ILE A 73 -2.74 11.26 19.87
CA ILE A 73 -2.51 11.52 21.30
C ILE A 73 -3.48 12.57 21.80
#